data_AF-A0A1H9X6A3-F1
#
_entry.id   AF-A0A1H9X6A3-F1
#
_cell.length_a   1.000
_cell.length_b   1.000
_cell.length_c   1.000
_cell.angle_alpha   90.00
_cell.angle_beta   90.00
_cell.angle_gamma   90.00
#
_symmetry.space_group_name_H-M   'P 1'
#
loop_
_entity.id
_entity.type
_entity.pdbx_description
1 polymer ?
#
loop_
_entity_poly.entity_id
_entity_poly.type
_entity_poly.pdbx_seq_one_letter_code
_entity_poly.pdbx_strand_id
1 'polypeptide(L)'
;MTTLLGVGRLVKSFHGNRAVDGVTFEVPRGEIVALFAEIDLAPAGRVVNMVKDPEAACAFARAHNLPLPITELHHRLVTAGHGDADNAALMRYYLDGEIA
;
A
#
# COMPACT_ATOMS: atom_id res chain seq x y z
N MET A 1 6.29 27.06 23.29
CA MET A 1 5.55 26.53 24.45
C MET A 1 5.11 25.12 24.09
N THR A 2 5.84 24.12 24.57
CA THR A 2 5.64 22.69 24.24
C THR A 2 4.46 22.15 25.04
N THR A 3 3.55 21.40 24.41
CA THR A 3 2.40 20.78 25.09
C THR A 3 2.58 19.26 25.00
N LEU A 4 2.37 18.56 26.12
CA LEU A 4 2.51 17.12 26.18
C LEU A 4 1.22 16.47 25.63
N LEU A 5 1.32 15.78 24.49
CA LEU A 5 0.19 15.04 23.93
C LEU A 5 0.17 13.64 24.54
N GLY A 6 -0.68 13.43 25.56
CA GLY A 6 -0.89 12.12 26.16
C GLY A 6 -1.77 11.22 25.27
N VAL A 7 -1.18 10.30 24.51
CA VAL A 7 -1.92 9.31 23.73
C VAL A 7 -2.03 8.01 24.54
N GLY A 8 -3.21 7.75 25.14
CA GLY A 8 -3.41 6.61 26.03
C GLY A 8 -3.36 5.24 25.34
N ARG A 9 -3.63 5.16 24.03
CA ARG A 9 -3.49 3.95 23.23
C ARG A 9 -3.37 4.30 21.75
N LEU A 10 -2.20 4.07 21.16
CA LEU A 10 -1.93 4.26 19.75
C LEU A 10 -1.67 2.90 19.10
N VAL A 11 -2.60 2.42 18.28
CA VAL A 11 -2.44 1.17 17.56
C VAL A 11 -2.22 1.48 16.09
N LYS A 12 -1.02 1.22 15.60
CA LYS A 12 -0.77 1.09 14.16
C LYS A 12 -0.55 -0.37 13.84
N SER A 13 -1.61 -1.06 13.43
CA SER A 13 -1.59 -2.49 13.15
C SER A 13 -0.99 -2.77 11.78
N PHE A 14 0.23 -3.30 11.74
CA PHE A 14 0.73 -4.08 10.61
C PHE A 14 1.34 -5.38 11.14
N HIS A 15 0.87 -6.52 10.61
CA HIS A 15 1.40 -7.87 10.85
C HIS A 15 1.82 -8.20 12.30
N GLY A 16 0.94 -7.95 13.27
CA GLY A 16 1.08 -8.47 14.64
C GLY A 16 2.20 -7.87 15.49
N ASN A 17 3.01 -6.94 14.96
CA ASN A 17 4.10 -6.32 15.72
C ASN A 17 3.66 -4.99 16.35
N ARG A 18 3.80 -4.87 17.67
CA ARG A 18 3.41 -3.68 18.46
C ARG A 18 4.56 -2.69 18.54
N ALA A 19 5.05 -2.25 17.39
CA ALA A 19 6.28 -1.46 17.27
C ALA A 19 6.27 -0.11 18.00
N VAL A 20 5.10 0.35 18.48
CA VAL A 20 4.92 1.65 19.15
C VAL A 20 4.38 1.54 20.58
N ASP A 21 4.28 0.33 21.14
CA ASP A 21 3.89 0.16 22.55
C ASP A 21 4.97 0.76 23.47
N GLY A 22 4.58 1.69 24.35
CA GLY A 22 5.45 2.26 25.38
C GLY A 22 6.35 3.42 24.96
N VAL A 23 6.17 4.00 23.76
CA VAL A 23 6.96 5.16 23.30
C VAL A 23 6.27 6.48 23.65
N THR A 24 7.04 7.47 24.09
CA THR A 24 6.59 8.86 24.35
C THR A 24 7.28 9.82 23.39
N PHE A 25 6.52 10.77 22.83
CA PHE A 25 7.04 11.81 21.93
C PHE A 25 6.67 13.20 22.46
N GLU A 26 7.61 14.15 22.40
CA GLU A 26 7.29 15.57 22.59
C GLU A 26 6.97 16.20 21.23
N VAL A 27 5.81 16.86 21.14
CA VAL A 27 5.35 17.49 19.90
C VAL A 27 5.12 18.99 20.15
N PRO A 28 5.76 19.88 19.39
CA PRO A 28 5.47 21.30 19.47
C PRO A 28 4.00 21.58 19.12
N ARG A 29 3.39 22.54 19.83
CA ARG A 29 1.99 22.90 19.62
C ARG A 29 1.78 23.42 18.19
N GLY A 30 0.89 22.76 17.44
CA GLY A 30 0.55 23.11 16.05
C GLY A 30 1.19 22.18 15.01
N GLU A 31 2.07 21.28 15.41
CA GLU A 31 2.72 20.34 14.52
C GLU A 31 1.91 19.04 14.34
N ILE A 32 1.98 18.47 13.13
CA ILE A 32 1.37 17.18 12.80
C ILE A 32 2.46 16.10 12.89
N VAL A 33 2.21 15.04 13.67
CA VAL A 33 3.05 13.85 13.67
C VAL A 33 2.39 12.76 12.84
N ALA A 34 3.05 12.35 11.77
CA ALA A 34 2.63 11.24 10.96
C ALA A 34 3.42 9.98 11.35
N LEU A 35 2.71 8.87 11.52
CA LEU A 35 3.31 7.55 11.64
C LEU A 35 3.26 6.92 10.26
N PHE A 36 4.38 6.85 9.56
CA PHE A 36 4.50 6.05 8.33
C PHE A 36 5.04 4.66 8.66
N ALA A 37 4.64 3.67 7.87
CA ALA A 37 5.23 2.35 7.99
C ALA A 37 6.51 2.41 7.16
N GLU A 38 7.52 1.64 7.53
CA GLU A 38 8.62 1.42 6.59
C GLU A 38 8.06 0.83 5.30
N ILE A 39 8.66 1.19 4.17
CA ILE A 39 8.26 0.65 2.89
C ILE A 39 8.64 -0.84 2.89
N ASP A 40 7.63 -1.71 3.01
CA ASP A 40 7.80 -3.15 2.90
C ASP A 40 7.74 -3.54 1.42
N LEU A 41 8.90 -3.84 0.84
CA LEU A 41 9.06 -4.31 -0.54
C LEU A 41 9.42 -5.81 -0.59
N ALA A 42 9.12 -6.56 0.47
CA ALA A 42 9.25 -8.01 0.44
C ALA A 42 8.40 -8.61 -0.70
N PRO A 43 8.86 -9.69 -1.34
CA PRO A 43 8.13 -10.31 -2.43
C PRO A 43 6.68 -10.64 -2.04
N ALA A 44 5.73 -10.11 -2.81
CA ALA A 44 4.29 -10.24 -2.57
C ALA A 44 3.60 -11.19 -3.58
N GLY A 45 4.35 -11.72 -4.54
CA GLY A 45 3.87 -12.62 -5.59
C GLY A 45 3.87 -11.96 -6.97
N ARG A 46 3.86 -12.80 -8.01
CA ARG A 46 4.00 -12.34 -9.40
C ARG A 46 2.83 -11.47 -9.86
N VAL A 47 3.13 -10.44 -10.65
CA VAL A 47 2.15 -9.53 -11.26
C VAL A 47 1.09 -10.29 -12.06
N VAL A 48 1.46 -11.34 -12.80
CA VAL A 48 0.50 -12.16 -13.56
C VAL A 48 -0.55 -12.82 -12.68
N ASN A 49 -0.20 -13.18 -11.44
CA ASN A 49 -1.16 -13.78 -10.50
C ASN A 49 -2.17 -12.74 -9.98
N MET A 50 -1.84 -11.45 -10.07
CA MET A 50 -2.67 -10.35 -9.58
C MET A 50 -3.72 -9.91 -10.60
N VAL A 51 -3.67 -10.39 -11.85
CA VAL A 51 -4.62 -10.02 -12.92
C VAL A 51 -6.00 -10.67 -12.72
N LYS A 52 -6.04 -11.87 -12.14
CA LYS A 52 -7.28 -12.65 -11.97
C LYS A 52 -8.35 -11.95 -11.12
N ASP A 53 -7.95 -11.23 -10.05
CA ASP A 53 -8.88 -10.62 -9.10
C ASP A 53 -9.52 -9.34 -9.69
N PRO A 54 -8.74 -8.42 -10.32
CA PRO A 54 -9.29 -7.33 -11.12
C PRO A 54 -10.17 -7.78 -12.29
N GLU A 55 -9.80 -8.85 -13.02
CA GLU A 55 -10.64 -9.40 -14.10
C GLU A 55 -12.00 -9.85 -13.57
N ALA A 56 -12.02 -10.59 -12.45
CA ALA A 56 -13.25 -11.01 -11.79
C ALA A 56 -14.08 -9.80 -11.31
N ALA A 57 -13.43 -8.78 -10.71
CA ALA A 57 -14.09 -7.56 -10.29
C ALA A 57 -14.70 -6.77 -11.47
N CYS A 58 -13.99 -6.70 -12.60
CA CYS A 58 -14.48 -6.07 -13.83
C CYS A 58 -15.68 -6.82 -14.41
N ALA A 59 -15.62 -8.15 -14.47
CA ALA A 59 -16.72 -8.99 -14.95
C ALA A 59 -17.98 -8.78 -14.10
N PHE A 60 -17.83 -8.76 -12.78
CA PHE A 60 -18.92 -8.49 -11.84
C PHE A 60 -19.49 -7.07 -12.04
N ALA A 61 -18.64 -6.04 -12.07
CA ALA A 61 -19.08 -4.67 -12.24
C ALA A 61 -19.86 -4.47 -13.55
N ARG A 62 -19.40 -5.07 -14.65
CA ARG A 62 -20.11 -5.07 -15.95
C ARG A 62 -21.46 -5.76 -15.87
N ALA A 63 -21.53 -6.92 -15.23
CA ALA A 63 -22.78 -7.67 -15.08
C ALA A 63 -23.84 -6.89 -14.26
N HIS A 64 -23.41 -6.02 -13.36
CA HIS A 64 -24.28 -5.25 -12.47
C HIS A 64 -24.36 -3.75 -12.80
N ASN A 65 -23.80 -3.33 -13.94
CA ASN A 65 -23.76 -1.93 -14.38
C ASN A 65 -23.20 -0.96 -13.31
N LEU A 66 -22.18 -1.43 -12.57
CA LEU A 66 -21.51 -0.67 -11.52
C LEU A 66 -20.31 0.09 -12.10
N PRO A 67 -20.11 1.37 -11.73
CA PRO A 67 -18.92 2.12 -12.13
C PRO A 67 -17.67 1.53 -11.45
N LEU A 68 -16.62 1.26 -12.22
CA LEU A 68 -15.34 0.76 -11.71
C LEU A 68 -14.19 1.59 -12.30
N PRO A 69 -13.78 2.69 -11.65
CA PRO A 69 -12.93 3.70 -12.27
C PRO A 69 -11.44 3.33 -12.40
N ILE A 70 -10.93 2.30 -11.71
CA ILE A 70 -9.50 1.95 -11.73
C ILE A 70 -9.31 0.42 -11.61
N THR A 71 -8.91 -0.26 -12.70
CA THR A 71 -8.57 -1.70 -12.67
C THR A 71 -7.44 -2.14 -13.61
N GLU A 72 -6.83 -1.24 -14.39
CA GLU A 72 -6.07 -1.66 -15.58
C GLU A 72 -4.55 -1.74 -15.39
N LEU A 73 -4.03 -1.47 -14.18
CA LEU A 73 -2.58 -1.36 -13.98
C LEU A 73 -1.86 -2.70 -14.21
N HIS A 74 -2.30 -3.77 -13.54
CA HIS A 74 -1.66 -5.09 -13.67
C HIS A 74 -1.76 -5.65 -15.09
N HIS A 75 -2.90 -5.43 -15.78
CA HIS A 75 -3.05 -5.81 -17.19
C HIS A 75 -2.01 -5.14 -18.09
N ARG A 76 -1.86 -3.81 -17.97
CA ARG A 76 -0.87 -3.06 -18.75
C ARG A 76 0.56 -3.56 -18.54
N LEU A 77 0.90 -3.93 -17.30
CA LEU A 77 2.23 -4.44 -16.98
C LEU A 77 2.51 -5.83 -17.53
N VAL A 78 1.52 -6.73 -17.48
CA VAL A 78 1.64 -8.04 -18.12
C VAL A 78 1.80 -7.87 -19.64
N THR A 79 1.02 -7.00 -20.27
CA THR A 79 1.15 -6.70 -21.72
C THR A 79 2.52 -6.11 -22.06
N ALA A 80 3.12 -5.33 -21.17
CA ALA A 80 4.47 -4.79 -21.33
C ALA A 80 5.59 -5.82 -21.05
N GLY A 81 5.26 -7.07 -20.69
CA GLY A 81 6.23 -8.14 -20.46
C GLY A 81 6.67 -8.32 -19.01
N HIS A 82 6.08 -7.59 -18.06
CA HIS A 82 6.46 -7.63 -16.64
C HIS A 82 5.64 -8.63 -15.80
N GLY A 83 5.06 -9.65 -16.43
CA GLY A 83 4.17 -10.59 -15.73
C GLY A 83 4.86 -11.43 -14.65
N ASP A 84 6.14 -11.75 -14.84
CA ASP A 84 6.93 -12.51 -13.86
C ASP A 84 7.59 -11.64 -12.78
N ALA A 85 7.52 -10.31 -12.91
CA ALA A 85 7.99 -9.41 -11.87
C ALA A 85 7.17 -9.58 -10.59
N ASP A 86 7.79 -9.33 -9.44
CA ASP A 86 7.08 -9.32 -8.17
C ASP A 86 6.18 -8.07 -8.05
N ASN A 87 5.02 -8.19 -7.42
CA ASN A 87 4.10 -7.08 -7.23
C ASN A 87 4.72 -5.91 -6.43
N ALA A 88 5.68 -6.16 -5.53
CA ALA A 88 6.45 -5.12 -4.87
C ALA A 88 7.32 -4.30 -5.84
N ALA A 89 7.66 -4.83 -7.02
CA ALA A 89 8.38 -4.09 -8.06
C ALA A 89 7.55 -2.94 -8.65
N LEU A 90 6.20 -3.00 -8.60
CA LEU A 90 5.36 -1.84 -8.96
C LEU A 90 5.64 -0.64 -8.07
N MET A 91 5.85 -0.88 -6.77
CA MET A 91 6.15 0.21 -5.83
C MET A 91 7.51 0.82 -6.16
N ARG A 92 8.49 0.00 -6.55
CA ARG A 92 9.78 0.51 -7.08
C ARG A 92 9.60 1.31 -8.36
N TYR A 93 8.75 0.89 -9.28
CA TYR A 93 8.45 1.67 -10.48
C TYR A 93 7.90 3.07 -10.18
N TYR A 94 7.01 3.20 -9.19
CA TYR A 94 6.49 4.52 -8.80
C TYR A 94 7.51 5.40 -8.08
N LEU A 95 8.52 4.80 -7.42
CA LEU A 95 9.57 5.53 -6.70
C LEU A 95 10.75 5.88 -7.61
N ASP A 96 11.17 4.93 -8.43
CA ASP A 96 12.45 4.91 -9.14
C ASP A 96 12.28 5.03 -10.66
N GLY A 97 11.06 4.86 -11.19
CA GLY A 97 10.75 4.94 -12.62
C GLY A 97 11.05 3.67 -13.42
N GLU A 98 11.50 2.59 -12.78
CA GLU A 98 11.92 1.34 -13.44
C GLU A 98 11.22 0.10 -12.85
N ILE A 99 10.88 -0.87 -13.70
CA ILE A 99 10.43 -2.20 -13.26
C ILE A 99 11.61 -3.16 -13.43
N ALA A 100 12.21 -3.54 -12.30
CA ALA A 100 13.29 -4.53 -12.21
C ALA A 100 12.77 -5.96 -12.12
#